data_AF-A0A938WYZ9-F1
#
_entry.id   AF-A0A938WYZ9-F1
#
_cell.length_a   1.000
_cell.length_b   1.000
_cell.length_c   1.000
_cell.angle_alpha   90.00
_cell.angle_beta   90.00
_cell.angle_gamma   90.00
#
_symmetry.space_group_name_H-M   'P 1'
#
loop_
_entity.id
_entity.type
_entity.pdbx_description
1 polymer ?
#
loop_
_entity_poly.entity_id
_entity_poly.type
_entity_poly.pdbx_seq_one_letter_code
_entity_poly.pdbx_strand_id
1 'polypeptide(L)'
;MSMNGIDISSWQTGIDLSKVPCDFVIIKATEGVTYVNPDCDRAFQQGADLGKKLGVYHFAGKNEAFAEAEYFVDHIRGYIKKAVLALDWEGNGVSRGPAWAKDWLDRVYQLTGVKPLLYMSNSTVHAYDWTSVVNGDYGLWNAGYYKGNTLMGYNPGAPLLGGTGAWKFAALYQYTSNGRLPGYSGDLDLNVFYGDRAAWNAYAGGSPAQAAPEPVYYTVKRGDTLSGIAARYGTTYQRLARINGISNPNLIYPGQKIRIS
;
A
#
# COMPACT_ATOMS: atom_id res chain seq x y z
N MET A 1 11.00 -2.61 -11.79
CA MET A 1 11.60 -2.44 -10.46
C MET A 1 10.61 -3.03 -9.45
N SER A 2 11.06 -3.81 -8.47
CA SER A 2 10.18 -4.32 -7.41
C SER A 2 10.23 -3.41 -6.18
N MET A 3 9.20 -3.47 -5.35
CA MET A 3 9.15 -2.76 -4.06
C MET A 3 9.16 -3.76 -2.91
N ASN A 4 9.78 -3.39 -1.79
CA ASN A 4 9.77 -4.17 -0.56
C ASN A 4 8.79 -3.57 0.45
N GLY A 5 8.11 -4.42 1.19
CA GLY A 5 7.21 -3.93 2.21
C GLY A 5 6.88 -4.96 3.27
N ILE A 6 6.05 -4.52 4.20
CA ILE A 6 5.54 -5.32 5.30
C ILE A 6 4.02 -5.31 5.26
N ASP A 7 3.42 -6.34 5.85
CA ASP A 7 2.05 -6.26 6.32
C ASP A 7 2.00 -6.40 7.85
N ILE A 8 1.06 -5.71 8.47
CA ILE A 8 0.96 -5.58 9.93
C ILE A 8 -0.48 -5.59 10.40
N SER A 9 -0.66 -5.87 11.68
CA SER A 9 -1.95 -5.85 12.37
C SER A 9 -1.79 -5.23 13.77
N SER A 10 -2.82 -5.38 14.61
CA SER A 10 -2.75 -5.03 16.04
C SER A 10 -1.64 -5.78 16.80
N TRP A 11 -1.14 -6.91 16.29
CA TRP A 11 0.01 -7.62 16.89
C TRP A 11 1.30 -6.78 16.84
N GLN A 12 1.41 -5.86 15.88
CA GLN A 12 2.54 -4.94 15.72
C GLN A 12 2.22 -3.52 16.22
N THR A 13 1.23 -3.36 17.09
CA THR A 13 0.83 -2.06 17.64
C THR A 13 2.03 -1.28 18.16
N GLY A 14 2.13 -0.01 17.76
CA GLY A 14 3.21 0.88 18.16
C GLY A 14 4.50 0.76 17.34
N ILE A 15 4.52 -0.04 16.26
CA ILE A 15 5.62 -0.06 15.30
C ILE A 15 5.97 1.36 14.81
N ASP A 16 7.26 1.66 14.78
CA ASP A 16 7.81 2.93 14.29
C ASP A 16 8.19 2.83 12.82
N LEU A 17 7.26 3.20 11.94
CA LEU A 17 7.46 3.11 10.49
C LEU A 17 8.57 4.03 9.96
N SER A 18 9.02 5.03 10.73
CA SER A 18 10.14 5.88 10.32
C SER A 18 11.48 5.13 10.32
N LYS A 19 11.56 4.04 11.08
CA LYS A 19 12.73 3.17 11.18
C LYS A 19 12.65 1.95 10.26
N VAL A 20 11.46 1.58 9.81
CA VAL A 20 11.27 0.45 8.90
C VAL A 20 11.64 0.88 7.47
N PRO A 21 12.64 0.27 6.82
CA PRO A 21 13.09 0.64 5.47
C PRO A 21 12.18 0.07 4.36
N CYS A 22 10.85 0.13 4.55
CA CYS A 22 9.86 -0.33 3.57
C CYS A 22 9.46 0.76 2.56
N ASP A 23 9.17 0.34 1.33
CA ASP A 23 8.53 1.15 0.30
C ASP A 23 7.01 1.23 0.51
N PHE A 24 6.41 0.15 1.03
CA PHE A 24 4.99 0.04 1.33
C PHE A 24 4.68 -0.64 2.67
N VAL A 25 3.50 -0.38 3.20
CA VAL A 25 2.91 -1.06 4.37
C VAL A 25 1.45 -1.41 4.10
N ILE A 26 1.06 -2.66 4.33
CA ILE A 26 -0.35 -3.12 4.25
C ILE A 26 -0.85 -3.39 5.67
N ILE A 27 -2.01 -2.88 6.04
CA ILE A 27 -2.45 -2.85 7.45
C ILE A 27 -3.80 -3.55 7.59
N LYS A 28 -3.93 -4.46 8.55
CA LYS A 28 -5.24 -5.05 8.88
C LYS A 28 -6.21 -3.93 9.24
N ALA A 29 -7.34 -3.83 8.57
CA ALA A 29 -8.38 -2.86 8.92
C ALA A 29 -9.50 -3.51 9.74
N THR A 30 -9.99 -4.66 9.29
CA THR A 30 -11.17 -5.31 9.87
C THR A 30 -11.08 -6.84 9.80
N GLU A 31 -11.92 -7.51 10.57
CA GLU A 31 -12.13 -8.96 10.52
C GLU A 31 -13.61 -9.28 10.78
N GLY A 32 -14.20 -10.12 9.94
CA GLY A 32 -15.62 -10.47 10.01
C GLY A 32 -16.51 -9.22 9.97
N VAL A 33 -17.47 -9.13 10.90
CA VAL A 33 -18.39 -7.97 11.00
C VAL A 33 -18.35 -7.30 12.36
N THR A 34 -17.33 -7.58 13.18
CA THR A 34 -17.28 -7.12 14.57
C THR A 34 -15.95 -6.52 14.98
N TYR A 35 -14.85 -6.83 14.28
CA TYR A 35 -13.53 -6.39 14.67
C TYR A 35 -13.02 -5.27 13.77
N VAL A 36 -12.57 -4.18 14.39
CA VAL A 36 -11.80 -3.11 13.75
C VAL A 36 -10.43 -3.11 14.41
N ASN A 37 -9.36 -3.10 13.61
CA ASN A 37 -8.01 -3.01 14.16
C ASN A 37 -7.81 -1.62 14.80
N PRO A 38 -7.57 -1.54 16.13
CA PRO A 38 -7.44 -0.26 16.83
C PRO A 38 -6.19 0.53 16.42
N ASP A 39 -5.19 -0.11 15.81
CA ASP A 39 -3.94 0.54 15.41
C ASP A 39 -3.89 0.91 13.92
N CYS A 40 -4.94 0.57 13.16
CA CYS A 40 -4.95 0.74 11.70
C CYS A 40 -4.72 2.20 11.30
N ASP A 41 -5.50 3.13 11.85
CA ASP A 41 -5.42 4.54 11.46
C ASP A 41 -4.08 5.16 11.83
N ARG A 42 -3.56 4.90 13.05
CA ARG A 42 -2.24 5.39 13.47
C ARG A 42 -1.15 4.96 12.49
N ALA A 43 -1.09 3.67 12.17
CA ALA A 43 -0.10 3.14 11.24
C ALA A 43 -0.29 3.68 9.81
N PHE A 44 -1.54 3.85 9.37
CA PHE A 44 -1.88 4.40 8.07
C PHE A 44 -1.40 5.85 7.94
N GLN A 45 -1.73 6.71 8.91
CA GLN A 45 -1.32 8.12 8.91
C GLN A 45 0.21 8.25 8.98
N GLN A 46 0.87 7.47 9.85
CA GLN A 46 2.34 7.48 9.91
C GLN A 46 2.97 7.07 8.58
N GLY A 47 2.45 6.02 7.93
CA GLY A 47 2.92 5.60 6.61
C GLY A 47 2.70 6.67 5.54
N ALA A 48 1.54 7.34 5.56
CA ALA A 48 1.20 8.43 4.65
C ALA A 48 2.16 9.63 4.80
N ASP A 49 2.40 10.06 6.03
CA ASP A 49 3.30 11.19 6.36
C ASP A 49 4.74 10.93 5.93
N LEU A 50 5.16 9.66 5.97
CA LEU A 50 6.48 9.21 5.51
C LEU A 50 6.54 8.98 3.98
N GLY A 51 5.45 9.21 3.25
CA GLY A 51 5.37 9.03 1.80
C GLY A 51 5.44 7.57 1.35
N LYS A 52 5.20 6.62 2.25
CA LYS A 52 5.13 5.18 1.93
C LYS A 52 3.88 4.88 1.12
N LYS A 53 3.94 3.80 0.34
CA LYS A 53 2.75 3.25 -0.31
C LYS A 53 1.92 2.47 0.72
N LEU A 54 0.60 2.56 0.60
CA LEU A 54 -0.33 2.07 1.62
C LEU A 54 -1.22 0.98 1.05
N GLY A 55 -1.53 0.01 1.89
CA GLY A 55 -2.56 -0.99 1.67
C GLY A 55 -3.36 -1.22 2.95
N VAL A 56 -4.59 -1.71 2.81
CA VAL A 56 -5.41 -2.18 3.92
C VAL A 56 -6.06 -3.50 3.55
N TYR A 57 -6.17 -4.41 4.52
CA TYR A 57 -6.79 -5.72 4.29
C TYR A 57 -7.92 -6.03 5.26
N HIS A 58 -8.82 -6.90 4.82
CA HIS A 58 -9.88 -7.52 5.61
C HIS A 58 -9.56 -9.00 5.84
N PHE A 59 -9.57 -9.46 7.08
CA PHE A 59 -9.41 -10.89 7.39
C PHE A 59 -10.77 -11.59 7.33
N ALA A 60 -10.89 -12.58 6.45
CA ALA A 60 -12.14 -13.30 6.22
C ALA A 60 -12.64 -14.02 7.50
N GLY A 61 -13.87 -13.72 7.89
CA GLY A 61 -14.53 -14.28 9.06
C GLY A 61 -15.40 -15.49 8.74
N LYS A 62 -16.49 -15.64 9.51
CA LYS A 62 -17.48 -16.71 9.36
C LYS A 62 -18.79 -16.20 8.75
N ASN A 63 -18.85 -14.92 8.42
CA ASN A 63 -20.08 -14.24 8.04
C ASN A 63 -20.28 -14.28 6.52
N GLU A 64 -21.42 -13.75 6.06
CA GLU A 64 -21.73 -13.67 4.64
C GLU A 64 -20.85 -12.65 3.91
N ALA A 65 -20.47 -12.97 2.67
CA ALA A 65 -19.46 -12.23 1.90
C ALA A 65 -19.80 -10.75 1.78
N PHE A 66 -21.05 -10.44 1.46
CA PHE A 66 -21.49 -9.05 1.29
C PHE A 66 -21.47 -8.28 2.61
N ALA A 67 -21.82 -8.92 3.72
CA ALA A 67 -21.79 -8.28 5.04
C ALA A 67 -20.35 -7.94 5.45
N GLU A 68 -19.39 -8.85 5.23
CA GLU A 68 -17.97 -8.60 5.50
C GLU A 68 -17.38 -7.53 4.56
N ALA A 69 -17.78 -7.52 3.28
CA ALA A 69 -17.35 -6.52 2.31
C ALA A 69 -17.85 -5.11 2.65
N GLU A 70 -19.13 -4.99 3.01
CA GLU A 70 -19.74 -3.72 3.45
C GLU A 70 -19.11 -3.24 4.74
N TYR A 71 -18.92 -4.14 5.71
CA TYR A 71 -18.25 -3.83 6.96
C TYR A 71 -16.83 -3.32 6.72
N PHE A 72 -16.05 -3.99 5.87
CA PHE A 72 -14.72 -3.50 5.49
C PHE A 72 -14.78 -2.09 4.91
N VAL A 73 -15.60 -1.89 3.87
CA VAL A 73 -15.70 -0.60 3.16
C VAL A 73 -16.14 0.53 4.08
N ASP A 74 -17.09 0.28 4.99
CA ASP A 74 -17.56 1.27 5.95
C ASP A 74 -16.46 1.79 6.89
N HIS A 75 -15.51 0.92 7.25
CA HIS A 75 -14.41 1.25 8.15
C HIS A 75 -13.15 1.76 7.43
N ILE A 76 -13.11 1.72 6.10
CA ILE A 76 -11.96 2.22 5.30
C ILE A 76 -12.31 3.39 4.39
N ARG A 77 -13.46 4.04 4.57
CA ARG A 77 -13.92 5.16 3.70
C ARG A 77 -12.85 6.23 3.46
N GLY A 78 -12.04 6.54 4.48
CA GLY A 78 -10.94 7.51 4.39
C GLY A 78 -9.71 7.05 3.58
N TYR A 79 -9.59 5.75 3.31
CA TYR A 79 -8.44 5.09 2.69
C TYR A 79 -8.69 4.69 1.23
N ILE A 80 -9.95 4.64 0.80
CA ILE A 80 -10.34 4.31 -0.58
C ILE A 80 -9.62 5.23 -1.58
N LYS A 81 -9.07 4.63 -2.65
CA LYS A 81 -8.23 5.30 -3.67
C LYS A 81 -6.91 5.90 -3.19
N LYS A 82 -6.55 5.69 -1.92
CA LYS A 82 -5.24 6.03 -1.34
C LYS A 82 -4.42 4.78 -1.01
N ALA A 83 -5.06 3.62 -0.98
CA ALA A 83 -4.45 2.36 -0.58
C ALA A 83 -4.90 1.20 -1.47
N VAL A 84 -4.01 0.22 -1.64
CA VAL A 84 -4.37 -1.10 -2.15
C VAL A 84 -5.34 -1.75 -1.17
N LEU A 85 -6.42 -2.33 -1.69
CA LEU A 85 -7.36 -3.10 -0.88
C LEU A 85 -7.04 -4.58 -1.02
N ALA A 86 -7.19 -5.36 0.05
CA ALA A 86 -6.99 -6.80 -0.03
C ALA A 86 -8.02 -7.58 0.81
N LEU A 87 -8.39 -8.76 0.31
CA LEU A 87 -9.03 -9.81 1.09
C LEU A 87 -7.95 -10.77 1.57
N ASP A 88 -7.80 -10.92 2.87
CA ASP A 88 -7.01 -11.95 3.50
C ASP A 88 -7.88 -13.21 3.67
N TRP A 89 -7.67 -14.18 2.76
CA TRP A 89 -8.45 -15.40 2.67
C TRP A 89 -7.69 -16.58 3.29
N GLU A 90 -7.74 -16.63 4.62
CA GLU A 90 -7.18 -17.72 5.40
C GLU A 90 -8.06 -18.06 6.61
N GLY A 91 -7.62 -19.01 7.44
CA GLY A 91 -8.38 -19.45 8.62
C GLY A 91 -9.80 -19.90 8.27
N ASN A 92 -10.80 -19.22 8.83
CA ASN A 92 -12.22 -19.53 8.57
C ASN A 92 -12.63 -19.29 7.11
N GLY A 93 -11.98 -18.33 6.44
CA GLY A 93 -12.23 -17.99 5.04
C GLY A 93 -12.06 -19.20 4.11
N VAL A 94 -11.07 -20.07 4.39
CA VAL A 94 -10.73 -21.21 3.53
C VAL A 94 -11.93 -22.14 3.29
N SER A 95 -12.71 -22.39 4.35
CA SER A 95 -13.88 -23.27 4.28
C SER A 95 -15.07 -22.67 3.51
N ARG A 96 -15.06 -21.36 3.23
CA ARG A 96 -16.15 -20.65 2.52
C ARG A 96 -16.14 -20.90 1.00
N GLY A 97 -15.00 -21.32 0.46
CA GLY A 97 -14.79 -21.60 -0.96
C GLY A 97 -14.64 -20.36 -1.88
N PRO A 98 -14.24 -20.55 -3.15
CA PRO A 98 -13.92 -19.45 -4.07
C PRO A 98 -15.10 -18.54 -4.44
N ALA A 99 -16.32 -19.07 -4.46
CA ALA A 99 -17.52 -18.28 -4.77
C ALA A 99 -17.73 -17.17 -3.74
N TRP A 100 -17.54 -17.48 -2.45
CA TRP A 100 -17.62 -16.49 -1.39
C TRP A 100 -16.56 -15.39 -1.53
N ALA A 101 -15.31 -15.77 -1.84
CA ALA A 101 -14.25 -14.79 -2.08
C ALA A 101 -14.58 -13.90 -3.27
N LYS A 102 -15.11 -14.47 -4.37
CA LYS A 102 -15.54 -13.71 -5.55
C LYS A 102 -16.65 -12.71 -5.22
N ASP A 103 -17.65 -13.12 -4.45
CA ASP A 103 -18.75 -12.26 -4.02
C ASP A 103 -18.24 -11.08 -3.17
N TRP A 104 -17.31 -11.34 -2.25
CA TRP A 104 -16.68 -10.28 -1.45
C TRP A 104 -15.89 -9.30 -2.32
N LEU A 105 -15.04 -9.82 -3.22
CA LEU A 105 -14.21 -9.02 -4.13
C LEU A 105 -15.06 -8.12 -5.05
N ASP A 106 -16.13 -8.68 -5.62
CA ASP A 106 -17.07 -7.95 -6.45
C ASP A 106 -17.80 -6.87 -5.65
N ARG A 107 -18.24 -7.17 -4.44
CA ARG A 107 -18.96 -6.21 -3.60
C ARG A 107 -18.05 -5.03 -3.23
N VAL A 108 -16.80 -5.28 -2.84
CA VAL A 108 -15.85 -4.20 -2.57
C VAL A 108 -15.56 -3.38 -3.83
N TYR A 109 -15.39 -4.01 -4.99
CA TYR A 109 -15.20 -3.27 -6.24
C TYR A 109 -16.43 -2.40 -6.59
N GLN A 110 -17.65 -2.91 -6.44
CA GLN A 110 -18.88 -2.15 -6.68
C GLN A 110 -18.99 -0.91 -5.77
N LEU A 111 -18.56 -1.02 -4.51
CA LEU A 111 -18.67 0.06 -3.53
C LEU A 111 -17.55 1.10 -3.64
N THR A 112 -16.38 0.72 -4.16
CA THR A 112 -15.16 1.56 -4.10
C THR A 112 -14.62 1.96 -5.47
N GLY A 113 -14.94 1.21 -6.52
CA GLY A 113 -14.28 1.27 -7.82
C GLY A 113 -12.84 0.77 -7.81
N VAL A 114 -12.39 0.11 -6.75
CA VAL A 114 -11.03 -0.43 -6.60
C VAL A 114 -11.10 -1.96 -6.55
N LYS A 115 -10.36 -2.64 -7.43
CA LYS A 115 -10.29 -4.11 -7.42
C LYS A 115 -9.33 -4.57 -6.31
N PRO A 116 -9.79 -5.31 -5.29
CA PRO A 116 -8.91 -5.77 -4.24
C PRO A 116 -7.96 -6.87 -4.75
N LEU A 117 -6.80 -7.00 -4.10
CA LEU A 117 -5.98 -8.20 -4.19
C LEU A 117 -6.60 -9.32 -3.34
N LEU A 118 -6.41 -10.57 -3.76
CA LEU A 118 -6.75 -11.73 -2.96
C LEU A 118 -5.47 -12.33 -2.36
N TYR A 119 -5.34 -12.27 -1.05
CA TYR A 119 -4.27 -12.93 -0.29
C TYR A 119 -4.65 -14.36 0.06
N MET A 120 -3.69 -15.29 -0.14
CA MET A 120 -3.80 -16.67 0.33
C MET A 120 -2.45 -17.41 0.30
N SER A 121 -2.35 -18.51 1.03
CA SER A 121 -1.19 -19.41 0.97
C SER A 121 -1.00 -20.03 -0.43
N ASN A 122 0.23 -20.39 -0.77
CA ASN A 122 0.54 -21.06 -2.03
C ASN A 122 -0.16 -22.42 -2.17
N SER A 123 -0.34 -23.14 -1.05
CA SER A 123 -1.14 -24.37 -1.04
C SER A 123 -2.57 -24.08 -1.47
N THR A 124 -3.15 -23.01 -0.94
CA THR A 124 -4.51 -22.56 -1.26
C THR A 124 -4.67 -22.14 -2.73
N VAL A 125 -3.65 -21.49 -3.30
CA VAL A 125 -3.63 -21.14 -4.74
C VAL A 125 -3.84 -22.36 -5.63
N HIS A 126 -3.40 -23.55 -5.19
CA HIS A 126 -3.51 -24.80 -5.95
C HIS A 126 -4.63 -25.73 -5.45
N ALA A 127 -5.30 -25.39 -4.35
CA ALA A 127 -6.32 -26.25 -3.73
C ALA A 127 -7.73 -26.04 -4.32
N TYR A 128 -7.97 -24.93 -5.03
CA TYR A 128 -9.29 -24.55 -5.51
C TYR A 128 -9.27 -24.10 -6.97
N ASP A 129 -10.45 -24.14 -7.62
CA ASP A 129 -10.66 -23.50 -8.91
C ASP A 129 -10.90 -22.00 -8.73
N TRP A 130 -9.92 -21.20 -9.14
CA TRP A 130 -9.94 -19.75 -9.05
C TRP A 130 -10.32 -19.06 -10.38
N THR A 131 -10.79 -19.81 -11.38
CA THR A 131 -11.08 -19.29 -12.72
C THR A 131 -12.04 -18.10 -12.70
N SER A 132 -13.07 -18.13 -11.85
CA SER A 132 -14.03 -17.01 -11.74
C SER A 132 -13.39 -15.73 -11.19
N VAL A 133 -12.45 -15.85 -10.25
CA VAL A 133 -11.71 -14.73 -9.67
C VAL A 133 -10.74 -14.15 -10.69
N VAL A 134 -10.01 -14.99 -11.41
CA VAL A 134 -9.08 -14.56 -12.49
C VAL A 134 -9.83 -13.90 -13.64
N ASN A 135 -10.94 -14.47 -14.10
CA ASN A 135 -11.79 -13.86 -15.13
C ASN A 135 -12.42 -12.53 -14.66
N GLY A 136 -12.56 -12.35 -13.35
CA GLY A 136 -12.94 -11.10 -12.72
C GLY A 136 -11.82 -10.06 -12.65
N ASP A 137 -10.61 -10.36 -13.16
CA ASP A 137 -9.44 -9.47 -13.16
C ASP A 137 -8.96 -9.08 -11.75
N TYR A 138 -9.11 -9.97 -10.77
CA TYR A 138 -8.57 -9.76 -9.42
C TYR A 138 -7.12 -10.25 -9.30
N GLY A 139 -6.26 -9.42 -8.72
CA GLY A 139 -4.85 -9.73 -8.56
C GLY A 139 -4.56 -10.68 -7.39
N LEU A 140 -3.45 -11.40 -7.48
CA LEU A 140 -3.00 -12.35 -6.45
C LEU A 140 -1.94 -11.73 -5.53
N TRP A 141 -2.13 -11.90 -4.22
CA TRP A 141 -1.10 -11.80 -3.21
C TRP A 141 -0.83 -13.21 -2.66
N ASN A 142 0.29 -13.81 -3.06
CA ASN A 142 0.63 -15.19 -2.72
C ASN A 142 1.46 -15.24 -1.43
N ALA A 143 1.27 -16.23 -0.57
CA ALA A 143 2.14 -16.47 0.58
C ALA A 143 2.85 -17.84 0.49
N GLY A 144 4.18 -17.84 0.60
CA GLY A 144 4.99 -19.05 0.59
C GLY A 144 6.36 -18.80 1.22
N TYR A 145 6.79 -19.63 2.17
CA TYR A 145 7.97 -19.30 2.99
C TYR A 145 9.16 -20.20 2.65
N TYR A 146 10.31 -19.61 2.27
CA TYR A 146 11.42 -20.36 1.68
C TYR A 146 12.09 -21.40 2.59
N LYS A 147 12.11 -21.18 3.92
CA LYS A 147 12.95 -21.96 4.84
C LYS A 147 12.37 -22.04 6.26
N GLY A 148 11.09 -22.37 6.40
CA GLY A 148 10.45 -22.73 7.68
C GLY A 148 10.88 -21.86 8.87
N ASN A 149 10.42 -20.60 8.91
CA ASN A 149 10.64 -19.65 10.00
C ASN A 149 12.10 -19.20 10.24
N THR A 150 12.98 -19.31 9.24
CA THR A 150 14.30 -18.67 9.33
C THR A 150 14.15 -17.15 9.43
N LEU A 151 14.86 -16.56 10.40
CA LEU A 151 14.90 -15.11 10.60
C LEU A 151 15.52 -14.40 9.39
N MET A 152 14.82 -13.41 8.84
CA MET A 152 15.19 -12.80 7.56
C MET A 152 15.08 -11.26 7.54
N GLY A 153 15.90 -10.63 6.70
CA GLY A 153 15.69 -9.26 6.22
C GLY A 153 15.04 -9.24 4.84
N TYR A 154 14.99 -8.06 4.21
CA TYR A 154 14.44 -7.97 2.85
C TYR A 154 15.24 -8.78 1.83
N ASN A 155 14.51 -9.44 0.93
CA ASN A 155 15.03 -10.11 -0.25
C ASN A 155 14.41 -9.46 -1.51
N PRO A 156 15.02 -8.39 -2.06
CA PRO A 156 14.47 -7.68 -3.21
C PRO A 156 14.26 -8.59 -4.41
N GLY A 157 13.05 -8.61 -4.95
CA GLY A 157 12.72 -9.48 -6.08
C GLY A 157 12.65 -10.97 -5.71
N ALA A 158 12.40 -11.29 -4.43
CA ALA A 158 12.19 -12.64 -3.93
C ALA A 158 11.38 -13.49 -4.93
N PRO A 159 11.93 -14.58 -5.49
CA PRO A 159 11.25 -15.41 -6.49
C PRO A 159 10.11 -16.26 -5.89
N LEU A 160 8.88 -16.09 -6.38
CA LEU A 160 7.71 -16.81 -5.87
C LEU A 160 7.94 -18.34 -5.79
N LEU A 161 7.68 -18.93 -4.63
CA LEU A 161 7.72 -20.39 -4.41
C LEU A 161 6.37 -21.02 -4.80
N GLY A 162 6.40 -22.17 -5.49
CA GLY A 162 5.23 -23.04 -5.71
C GLY A 162 4.29 -22.66 -6.86
N GLY A 163 4.43 -21.47 -7.46
CA GLY A 163 3.69 -21.06 -8.66
C GLY A 163 2.40 -20.28 -8.38
N THR A 164 1.73 -19.84 -9.44
CA THR A 164 0.61 -18.88 -9.39
C THR A 164 -0.76 -19.50 -9.67
N GLY A 165 -0.86 -20.83 -9.79
CA GLY A 165 -2.12 -21.50 -10.11
C GLY A 165 -2.77 -20.94 -11.37
N ALA A 166 -4.03 -20.52 -11.26
CA ALA A 166 -4.80 -19.94 -12.38
C ALA A 166 -4.34 -18.54 -12.81
N TRP A 167 -3.57 -17.82 -11.98
CA TRP A 167 -3.07 -16.49 -12.32
C TRP A 167 -1.85 -16.55 -13.24
N LYS A 168 -1.72 -15.58 -14.14
CA LYS A 168 -0.52 -15.42 -14.99
C LYS A 168 0.71 -14.99 -14.18
N PHE A 169 0.50 -14.22 -13.13
CA PHE A 169 1.54 -13.73 -12.22
C PHE A 169 0.91 -13.38 -10.86
N ALA A 170 1.71 -13.34 -9.80
CA ALA A 170 1.33 -12.71 -8.54
C ALA A 170 1.72 -11.24 -8.56
N ALA A 171 0.86 -10.35 -8.05
CA ALA A 171 1.18 -8.94 -7.87
C ALA A 171 2.09 -8.75 -6.65
N LEU A 172 1.75 -9.44 -5.55
CA LEU A 172 2.45 -9.38 -4.27
C LEU A 172 2.84 -10.80 -3.82
N TYR A 173 3.93 -10.92 -3.09
CA TYR A 173 4.37 -12.19 -2.49
C TYR A 173 4.90 -11.98 -1.08
N GLN A 174 4.26 -12.63 -0.11
CA GLN A 174 4.72 -12.73 1.28
C GLN A 174 5.64 -13.94 1.41
N TYR A 175 6.93 -13.69 1.61
CA TYR A 175 7.96 -14.75 1.53
C TYR A 175 8.49 -15.21 2.89
N THR A 176 8.07 -14.56 3.97
CA THR A 176 8.39 -14.98 5.35
C THR A 176 7.46 -14.28 6.34
N SER A 177 7.15 -14.98 7.43
CA SER A 177 6.49 -14.45 8.63
C SER A 177 7.46 -14.17 9.79
N ASN A 178 8.76 -14.34 9.58
CA ASN A 178 9.80 -14.19 10.61
C ASN A 178 10.85 -13.13 10.21
N GLY A 179 10.37 -12.05 9.61
CA GLY A 179 11.20 -10.89 9.27
C GLY A 179 11.65 -10.13 10.51
N ARG A 180 12.88 -9.59 10.50
CA ARG A 180 13.38 -8.65 11.51
C ARG A 180 13.93 -7.40 10.87
N LEU A 181 13.30 -6.27 11.19
CA LEU A 181 13.66 -4.95 10.69
C LEU A 181 13.66 -3.94 11.85
N PRO A 182 14.43 -2.85 11.78
CA PRO A 182 14.34 -1.77 12.74
C PRO A 182 12.92 -1.18 12.80
N GLY A 183 12.51 -0.70 13.98
CA GLY A 183 11.18 -0.12 14.21
C GLY A 183 10.18 -1.04 14.91
N TYR A 184 10.47 -2.34 15.00
CA TYR A 184 9.70 -3.31 15.78
C TYR A 184 10.60 -4.43 16.31
N SER A 185 10.37 -4.87 17.55
CA SER A 185 11.20 -5.87 18.22
C SER A 185 10.67 -7.30 18.09
N GLY A 186 9.55 -7.52 17.40
CA GLY A 186 9.00 -8.84 17.10
C GLY A 186 9.19 -9.22 15.63
N ASP A 187 8.51 -10.28 15.21
CA ASP A 187 8.52 -10.76 13.83
C ASP A 187 7.60 -9.90 12.94
N LEU A 188 8.00 -9.76 11.67
CA LEU A 188 7.27 -9.06 10.63
C LEU A 188 7.07 -9.94 9.41
N ASP A 189 5.89 -9.86 8.82
CA ASP A 189 5.61 -10.42 7.50
C ASP A 189 6.28 -9.58 6.43
N LEU A 190 7.19 -10.17 5.65
CA LEU A 190 7.94 -9.47 4.61
C LEU A 190 7.42 -9.82 3.22
N ASN A 191 7.24 -8.77 2.43
CA ASN A 191 6.61 -8.84 1.13
C ASN A 191 7.48 -8.23 0.05
N VAL A 192 7.31 -8.75 -1.16
CA VAL A 192 7.73 -8.09 -2.40
C VAL A 192 6.49 -7.78 -3.25
N PHE A 193 6.42 -6.56 -3.77
CA PHE A 193 5.52 -6.22 -4.87
C PHE A 193 6.30 -6.29 -6.18
N TYR A 194 5.82 -7.08 -7.14
CA TYR A 194 6.45 -7.26 -8.44
C TYR A 194 6.11 -6.12 -9.42
N GLY A 195 6.13 -4.89 -8.92
CA GLY A 195 5.88 -3.68 -9.67
C GLY A 195 6.50 -2.47 -8.99
N ASP A 196 6.38 -1.32 -9.65
CA ASP A 196 6.88 -0.05 -9.13
C ASP A 196 5.77 0.78 -8.48
N ARG A 197 6.11 2.01 -8.05
CA ARG A 197 5.16 2.92 -7.39
C ARG A 197 3.97 3.30 -8.27
N ALA A 198 4.13 3.32 -9.60
CA ALA A 198 3.05 3.64 -10.52
C ALA A 198 2.07 2.45 -10.63
N ALA A 199 2.60 1.23 -10.74
CA ALA A 199 1.80 0.01 -10.67
C ALA A 199 1.05 -0.10 -9.33
N TRP A 200 1.69 0.23 -8.20
CA TRP A 200 1.01 0.26 -6.89
C TRP A 200 -0.18 1.23 -6.89
N ASN A 201 0.01 2.44 -7.43
CA ASN A 201 -1.06 3.43 -7.51
C ASN A 201 -2.25 2.95 -8.36
N ALA A 202 -1.98 2.21 -9.44
CA ALA A 202 -3.02 1.61 -10.26
C ALA A 202 -3.82 0.57 -9.47
N TYR A 203 -3.16 -0.30 -8.70
CA TYR A 203 -3.85 -1.25 -7.80
C TYR A 203 -4.64 -0.57 -6.68
N ALA A 204 -4.15 0.57 -6.18
CA ALA A 204 -4.88 1.36 -5.20
C ALA A 204 -6.14 2.03 -5.77
N GLY A 205 -6.42 1.90 -7.08
CA GLY A 205 -7.55 2.54 -7.74
C GLY A 205 -7.44 4.06 -7.81
N GLY A 206 -6.23 4.59 -7.56
CA GLY A 206 -5.88 5.90 -8.08
C GLY A 206 -5.84 5.77 -9.59
N SER A 207 -6.51 6.68 -10.32
CA SER A 207 -6.09 6.96 -11.71
C SER A 207 -4.56 7.06 -11.70
N PRO A 208 -3.84 6.58 -12.74
CA PRO A 208 -2.40 6.82 -12.81
C PRO A 208 -2.23 8.29 -12.51
N ALA A 209 -1.66 8.59 -11.33
CA ALA A 209 -1.44 9.95 -10.94
C ALA A 209 -0.67 10.49 -12.14
N GLN A 210 -1.26 11.47 -12.84
CA GLN A 210 -0.50 12.32 -13.72
C GLN A 210 0.76 12.60 -12.92
N ALA A 211 1.90 12.08 -13.43
CA ALA A 211 3.14 12.00 -12.66
C ALA A 211 3.23 13.30 -11.88
N ALA A 212 3.30 13.22 -10.53
CA ALA A 212 3.34 14.42 -9.71
C ALA A 212 4.33 15.36 -10.41
N PRO A 213 3.88 16.54 -10.88
CA PRO A 213 4.62 17.27 -11.89
C PRO A 213 6.05 17.37 -11.41
N GLU A 214 6.99 16.92 -12.25
CA GLU A 214 8.41 16.96 -11.92
C GLU A 214 8.71 18.30 -11.28
N PRO A 215 9.40 18.34 -10.12
CA PRO A 215 9.58 19.57 -9.38
C PRO A 215 10.10 20.65 -10.33
N VAL A 216 9.28 21.67 -10.57
CA VAL A 216 9.65 22.73 -11.50
C VAL A 216 10.62 23.63 -10.76
N TYR A 217 11.81 23.82 -11.30
CA TYR A 217 12.80 24.73 -10.74
C TYR A 217 12.90 26.01 -11.56
N TYR A 218 13.03 27.13 -10.87
CA TYR A 218 13.39 28.41 -11.44
C TYR A 218 14.79 28.82 -10.99
N THR A 219 15.66 29.19 -11.93
CA THR A 219 16.97 29.77 -11.60
C THR A 219 16.83 31.28 -11.48
N VAL A 220 17.07 31.81 -10.28
CA VAL A 220 16.98 33.24 -9.96
C VAL A 220 17.89 34.05 -10.87
N LYS A 221 17.36 35.14 -11.43
CA LYS A 221 18.07 36.13 -12.26
C LYS A 221 18.28 37.41 -11.47
N ARG A 222 19.23 38.24 -11.91
CA ARG A 222 19.48 39.56 -11.31
C ARG A 222 18.19 40.40 -11.39
N GLY A 223 17.74 40.90 -10.24
CA GLY A 223 16.52 41.71 -10.12
C GLY A 223 15.26 40.92 -9.74
N ASP A 224 15.32 39.60 -9.67
CA ASP A 224 14.19 38.80 -9.19
C ASP A 224 13.95 38.96 -7.68
N THR A 225 12.69 38.88 -7.28
CA THR A 225 12.26 38.73 -5.89
C THR A 225 11.49 37.42 -5.74
N LEU A 226 11.47 36.84 -4.53
CA LEU A 226 10.73 35.60 -4.30
C LEU A 226 9.22 35.79 -4.53
N SER A 227 8.69 36.98 -4.22
CA SER A 227 7.29 37.36 -4.51
C SER A 227 7.03 37.54 -6.00
N GLY A 228 7.94 38.14 -6.76
CA GLY A 228 7.82 38.26 -8.22
C GLY A 228 7.84 36.89 -8.91
N ILE A 229 8.73 35.99 -8.48
CA ILE A 229 8.77 34.60 -8.95
C ILE A 229 7.45 33.90 -8.58
N ALA A 230 6.99 34.02 -7.34
CA ALA A 230 5.74 33.39 -6.90
C ALA A 230 4.53 33.84 -7.73
N ALA A 231 4.39 35.14 -7.97
CA ALA A 231 3.31 35.71 -8.79
C ALA A 231 3.34 35.18 -10.24
N ARG A 232 4.53 35.07 -10.83
CA ARG A 232 4.72 34.51 -12.19
C ARG A 232 4.22 33.07 -12.32
N TYR A 233 4.35 32.29 -11.25
CA TYR A 233 3.97 30.88 -11.20
C TYR A 233 2.64 30.63 -10.47
N GLY A 234 1.85 31.67 -10.21
CA GLY A 234 0.52 31.53 -9.60
C GLY A 234 0.55 30.96 -8.17
N THR A 235 1.63 31.19 -7.42
CA THR A 235 1.82 30.73 -6.03
C THR A 235 2.15 31.91 -5.12
N THR A 236 2.32 31.67 -3.82
CA THR A 236 2.74 32.68 -2.84
C THR A 236 4.22 32.53 -2.46
N TYR A 237 4.85 33.65 -2.07
CA TYR A 237 6.25 33.62 -1.63
C TYR A 237 6.41 32.80 -0.35
N GLN A 238 5.40 32.76 0.52
CA GLN A 238 5.40 31.96 1.74
C GLN A 238 5.47 30.47 1.41
N ARG A 239 4.71 30.02 0.41
CA ARG A 239 4.78 28.63 -0.08
C ARG A 239 6.16 28.32 -0.64
N LEU A 240 6.71 29.21 -1.48
CA LEU A 240 8.08 29.03 -2.01
C LEU A 240 9.13 29.02 -0.90
N ALA A 241 9.06 29.92 0.07
CA ALA A 241 10.01 29.99 1.17
C ALA A 241 9.99 28.71 1.99
N ARG A 242 8.79 28.20 2.32
CA ARG A 242 8.61 26.94 3.06
C ARG A 242 9.20 25.75 2.33
N ILE A 243 8.88 25.55 1.04
CA ILE A 243 9.33 24.36 0.29
C ILE A 243 10.81 24.40 -0.12
N ASN A 244 11.45 25.57 -0.02
CA ASN A 244 12.87 25.75 -0.30
C ASN A 244 13.72 25.98 0.97
N GLY A 245 13.13 25.93 2.17
CA GLY A 245 13.85 26.20 3.42
C GLY A 245 14.45 27.61 3.52
N ILE A 246 13.82 28.61 2.90
CA ILE A 246 14.31 29.99 2.89
C ILE A 246 13.82 30.70 4.14
N SER A 247 14.72 30.93 5.09
CA SER A 247 14.41 31.62 6.36
C SER A 247 14.15 33.11 6.18
N ASN A 248 14.81 33.76 5.20
CA ASN A 248 14.59 35.17 4.87
C ASN A 248 14.06 35.30 3.43
N PRO A 249 12.73 35.41 3.23
CA PRO A 249 12.11 35.52 1.91
C PRO A 249 12.56 36.72 1.07
N ASN A 250 13.17 37.73 1.70
CA ASN A 250 13.67 38.94 1.05
C ASN A 250 15.12 38.79 0.55
N LEU A 251 15.76 37.63 0.76
CA LEU A 251 17.14 37.38 0.38
C LEU A 251 17.25 36.12 -0.49
N ILE A 252 17.37 36.32 -1.81
CA ILE A 252 17.67 35.28 -2.80
C ILE A 252 18.82 35.75 -3.71
N TYR A 253 19.58 34.80 -4.25
CA TYR A 253 20.79 35.10 -5.03
C TYR A 253 20.64 34.70 -6.50
N PRO A 254 21.13 35.51 -7.46
CA PRO A 254 21.22 35.09 -8.86
C PRO A 254 21.95 33.74 -8.98
N GLY A 255 21.38 32.81 -9.74
CA GLY A 255 21.87 31.43 -9.89
C GLY A 255 21.28 30.43 -8.90
N GLN A 256 20.61 30.88 -7.84
CA GLN A 256 19.90 30.00 -6.90
C GLN A 256 18.75 29.28 -7.61
N LYS A 257 18.62 27.96 -7.38
CA LYS A 257 17.45 27.19 -7.84
C LYS A 257 16.35 27.25 -6.80
N ILE A 258 15.17 27.70 -7.21
CA ILE A 258 13.96 27.75 -6.40
C ILE A 258 12.98 26.71 -6.93
N ARG A 259 12.63 25.74 -6.10
CA ARG A 259 11.54 24.79 -6.34
C ARG A 259 10.20 25.54 -6.33
N ILE A 260 9.42 25.38 -7.39
CA ILE A 260 8.13 26.03 -7.61
C ILE A 260 6.95 25.12 -7.22
N SER A 261 7.07 23.82 -7.49
CA SER A 261 6.04 22.79 -7.21
C SER A 261 6.64 21.51 -6.63
#